data_AF-A0A1U7GPT5-F1
#
_entry.id   AF-A0A1U7GPT5-F1
#
_cell.length_a   1.000
_cell.length_b   1.000
_cell.length_c   1.000
_cell.angle_alpha   90.00
_cell.angle_beta   90.00
_cell.angle_gamma   90.00
#
_symmetry.space_group_name_H-M   'P 1'
#
loop_
_entity.id
_entity.type
_entity.pdbx_description
1 polymer ?
#
loop_
_entity_poly.entity_id
_entity_poly.type
_entity_poly.pdbx_seq_one_letter_code
_entity_poly.pdbx_strand_id
1 'polypeptide(L)'
;MTTKTVVQDDGSIRLGAASAVLSGEYLRFEGSFGNLGYWHGREDEAAWTFLIEPESAGRYSIGLDYANRDGEAANPYEVKVDGLAFQRAARSTGAWSDYRTFPIADVDMGPGVHTIEIRPLATPRGALFDLRAVILSPVEP
;
A
#
# COMPACT_ATOMS: atom_id res chain seq x y z
N MET A 1 -19.93 -7.50 7.00
CA MET A 1 -18.88 -8.19 6.22
C MET A 1 -17.82 -8.63 7.21
N THR A 2 -17.42 -9.90 7.20
CA THR A 2 -16.37 -10.41 8.09
C THR A 2 -15.02 -10.02 7.50
N THR A 3 -14.25 -9.19 8.20
CA THR A 3 -12.88 -8.83 7.83
C THR A 3 -12.02 -10.09 7.93
N LYS A 4 -11.63 -10.67 6.78
CA LYS A 4 -10.74 -11.84 6.73
C LYS A 4 -9.46 -11.46 6.00
N THR A 5 -8.34 -11.75 6.62
CA THR A 5 -7.02 -11.57 6.00
C THR A 5 -6.72 -12.68 5.02
N VAL A 6 -6.15 -12.31 3.88
CA VAL A 6 -5.70 -13.28 2.87
C VAL A 6 -4.21 -13.50 3.06
N VAL A 7 -3.87 -14.56 3.79
CA VAL A 7 -2.50 -15.07 3.94
C VAL A 7 -2.18 -15.97 2.74
N GLN A 8 -1.01 -15.78 2.15
CA GLN A 8 -0.47 -16.57 1.04
C GLN A 8 0.26 -17.81 1.57
N ASP A 9 0.57 -18.76 0.68
CA ASP A 9 1.30 -20.00 1.05
C ASP A 9 2.68 -19.74 1.65
N ASP A 10 3.31 -18.60 1.33
CA ASP A 10 4.60 -18.16 1.88
C ASP A 10 4.47 -17.36 3.20
N GLY A 11 3.26 -17.32 3.78
CA GLY A 11 2.95 -16.57 4.99
C GLY A 11 2.80 -15.06 4.79
N SER A 12 3.01 -14.54 3.58
CA SER A 12 2.78 -13.13 3.30
C SER A 12 1.30 -12.77 3.30
N ILE A 13 0.99 -11.52 3.63
CA ILE A 13 -0.36 -10.97 3.53
C ILE A 13 -0.37 -9.97 2.38
N ARG A 14 -1.29 -10.16 1.45
CA ARG A 14 -1.48 -9.25 0.30
C ARG A 14 -2.79 -8.48 0.44
N LEU A 15 -2.68 -7.18 0.71
CA LEU A 15 -3.82 -6.25 0.72
C LEU A 15 -3.95 -5.62 -0.66
N GLY A 16 -4.81 -6.21 -1.50
CA GLY A 16 -4.95 -5.84 -2.90
C GLY A 16 -5.72 -4.54 -3.13
N ALA A 17 -5.48 -3.90 -4.27
CA ALA A 17 -6.14 -2.68 -4.71
C ALA A 17 -7.69 -2.77 -4.67
N ALA A 18 -8.26 -3.91 -5.07
CA ALA A 18 -9.71 -4.09 -5.15
C ALA A 18 -10.43 -4.12 -3.79
N SER A 19 -9.71 -4.31 -2.68
CA SER A 19 -10.28 -4.31 -1.33
C SER A 19 -10.03 -3.01 -0.56
N ALA A 20 -9.40 -2.02 -1.21
CA ALA A 20 -9.14 -0.73 -0.60
C ALA A 20 -10.44 0.08 -0.45
N VAL A 21 -10.58 0.76 0.69
CA VAL A 21 -11.51 1.88 0.85
C VAL A 21 -10.82 3.12 0.30
N LEU A 22 -11.45 3.79 -0.66
CA LEU A 22 -10.89 4.96 -1.33
C LEU A 22 -11.60 6.22 -0.86
N SER A 23 -10.84 7.30 -0.67
CA SER A 23 -11.36 8.65 -0.50
C SER A 23 -10.53 9.65 -1.31
N GLY A 24 -11.07 10.84 -1.52
CA GLY A 24 -10.53 11.84 -2.44
C GLY A 24 -11.33 11.96 -3.73
N GLU A 25 -10.90 12.86 -4.61
CA GLU A 25 -11.62 13.21 -5.84
C GLU A 25 -11.15 12.38 -7.04
N TYR A 26 -9.86 12.02 -7.10
CA TYR A 26 -9.26 11.50 -8.34
C TYR A 26 -8.96 10.01 -8.28
N LEU A 27 -8.54 9.54 -7.10
CA LEU A 27 -8.14 8.16 -6.86
C LEU A 27 -9.24 7.17 -7.19
N ARG A 28 -8.88 6.13 -7.94
CA ARG A 28 -9.82 5.07 -8.32
C ARG A 28 -9.14 3.73 -8.58
N PHE A 29 -9.92 2.68 -8.46
CA PHE A 29 -9.53 1.34 -8.90
C PHE A 29 -9.64 1.22 -10.42
N GLU A 30 -8.53 0.88 -11.08
CA GLU A 30 -8.47 0.64 -12.51
C GLU A 30 -8.62 -0.85 -12.80
N GLY A 31 -9.87 -1.31 -12.96
CA GLY A 31 -10.20 -2.73 -13.08
C GLY A 31 -9.45 -3.50 -14.18
N SER A 32 -9.14 -2.84 -15.31
CA SER A 32 -8.38 -3.46 -16.40
C SER A 32 -6.91 -3.75 -16.04
N PHE A 33 -6.36 -3.03 -15.07
CA PHE A 33 -4.96 -3.17 -14.64
C PHE A 33 -4.83 -3.80 -13.25
N GLY A 34 -5.92 -3.85 -12.47
CA GLY A 34 -5.92 -4.39 -11.12
C GLY A 34 -5.13 -3.53 -10.13
N ASN A 35 -5.10 -2.21 -10.32
CA ASN A 35 -4.35 -1.27 -9.50
C ASN A 35 -5.24 -0.10 -9.01
N LEU A 36 -4.71 0.67 -8.05
CA LEU A 36 -5.19 1.99 -7.70
C LEU A 36 -4.33 3.02 -8.43
N GLY A 37 -4.94 3.80 -9.32
CA GLY A 37 -4.26 4.85 -10.07
C GLY A 37 -4.99 6.19 -9.96
N TYR A 38 -4.55 7.15 -10.79
CA TYR A 38 -5.06 8.53 -10.81
C TYR A 38 -4.95 9.28 -9.46
N TRP A 39 -3.94 8.95 -8.66
CA TRP A 39 -3.56 9.73 -7.48
C TRP A 39 -3.08 11.12 -7.91
N HIS A 40 -3.97 12.11 -7.93
CA HIS A 40 -3.71 13.48 -8.40
C HIS A 40 -4.07 14.54 -7.35
N GLY A 41 -4.92 14.21 -6.39
CA GLY A 41 -5.29 15.07 -5.29
C GLY A 41 -4.41 14.84 -4.08
N ARG A 42 -4.10 15.89 -3.32
CA ARG A 42 -3.47 15.75 -2.00
C ARG A 42 -4.34 14.97 -1.01
N GLU A 43 -5.66 15.08 -1.15
CA GLU A 43 -6.64 14.44 -0.28
C GLU A 43 -7.02 13.02 -0.74
N ASP A 44 -6.35 12.49 -1.77
CA ASP A 44 -6.53 11.10 -2.19
C ASP A 44 -5.95 10.16 -1.14
N GLU A 45 -6.71 9.15 -0.73
CA GLU A 45 -6.29 8.17 0.28
C GLU A 45 -6.85 6.79 -0.03
N ALA A 46 -6.01 5.76 0.12
CA ALA A 46 -6.42 4.37 0.14
C ALA A 46 -6.18 3.76 1.52
N ALA A 47 -7.19 3.06 2.04
CA ALA A 47 -7.12 2.42 3.34
C ALA A 47 -7.54 0.94 3.27
N TRP A 48 -6.90 0.12 4.08
CA TRP A 48 -7.25 -1.28 4.29
C TRP A 48 -7.45 -1.55 5.77
N THR A 49 -8.46 -2.35 6.08
CA THR A 49 -8.66 -2.95 7.40
C THR A 49 -8.55 -4.46 7.27
N PHE A 50 -7.75 -5.08 8.11
CA PHE A 50 -7.47 -6.52 8.06
C PHE A 50 -7.27 -7.10 9.46
N LEU A 51 -7.34 -8.42 9.60
CA LEU A 51 -7.28 -9.15 10.86
C LEU A 51 -6.01 -10.02 10.93
N ILE A 52 -5.11 -9.77 11.86
CA ILE A 52 -4.03 -10.73 12.15
C ILE A 52 -4.56 -11.77 13.12
N GLU A 53 -4.60 -13.03 12.70
CA GLU A 53 -4.96 -14.14 13.58
C GLU A 53 -3.79 -14.44 14.54
N PRO A 54 -4.03 -15.02 15.73
CA PRO A 54 -2.99 -15.34 16.71
C PRO A 54 -1.78 -16.11 16.16
N GLU A 55 -2.01 -17.09 15.28
CA GLU A 55 -0.96 -17.88 14.63
C GLU A 55 -0.15 -17.10 13.58
N SER A 56 -0.67 -15.95 13.12
CA SER A 56 -0.02 -15.06 12.15
C SER A 56 0.59 -13.84 12.83
N ALA A 57 0.54 -13.72 14.16
CA ALA A 57 1.20 -12.63 14.86
C ALA A 57 2.72 -12.73 14.72
N GLY A 58 3.40 -11.60 14.51
CA GLY A 58 4.84 -11.59 14.29
C GLY A 58 5.36 -10.29 13.70
N ARG A 59 6.64 -10.30 13.34
CA ARG A 59 7.30 -9.17 12.69
C ARG A 59 7.16 -9.28 11.19
N TYR A 60 6.74 -8.20 10.55
CA TYR A 60 6.52 -8.11 9.12
C TYR A 60 7.31 -6.98 8.50
N SER A 61 7.87 -7.21 7.31
CA SER A 61 8.35 -6.17 6.43
C SER A 61 7.20 -5.71 5.53
N ILE A 62 6.85 -4.43 5.62
CA ILE A 62 5.82 -3.78 4.82
C ILE A 62 6.44 -3.31 3.51
N GLY A 63 5.83 -3.67 2.38
CA GLY A 63 6.22 -3.21 1.06
C GLY A 63 5.02 -2.77 0.22
N LEU A 64 5.26 -1.88 -0.75
CA LEU A 64 4.28 -1.46 -1.74
C LEU A 64 4.66 -2.00 -3.12
N ASP A 65 3.74 -2.74 -3.75
CA ASP A 65 3.85 -3.24 -5.12
C ASP A 65 3.21 -2.23 -6.08
N TYR A 66 4.03 -1.37 -6.70
CA TYR A 66 3.55 -0.30 -7.58
C TYR A 66 4.39 -0.11 -8.85
N ALA A 67 3.79 0.53 -9.85
CA ALA A 67 4.45 1.06 -11.03
C ALA A 67 4.42 2.59 -11.02
N ASN A 68 5.46 3.24 -11.52
CA ASN A 68 5.54 4.70 -11.56
C ASN A 68 6.47 5.16 -12.68
N ARG A 69 5.89 5.75 -13.74
CA ARG A 69 6.67 6.38 -14.81
C ARG A 69 7.19 7.76 -14.39
N ASP A 70 6.48 8.46 -13.52
CA ASP A 70 6.77 9.84 -13.11
C ASP A 70 7.77 9.92 -11.94
N GLY A 71 8.56 8.87 -11.69
CA GLY A 71 9.38 8.81 -10.47
C GLY A 71 10.50 9.85 -10.36
N GLU A 72 10.85 10.56 -11.44
CA GLU A 72 11.70 11.75 -11.37
C GLU A 72 11.05 12.90 -10.57
N ALA A 73 9.72 12.91 -10.49
CA ALA A 73 8.99 13.85 -9.65
C ALA A 73 9.18 13.58 -8.15
N ALA A 74 9.61 12.38 -7.74
CA ALA A 74 9.82 12.03 -6.33
C ALA A 74 8.65 12.46 -5.41
N ASN A 75 7.41 12.27 -5.88
CA ASN A 75 6.20 12.69 -5.18
C ASN A 75 6.20 12.11 -3.74
N PRO A 76 6.06 12.94 -2.70
CA PRO A 76 6.10 12.48 -1.32
C PRO A 76 4.77 11.86 -0.91
N TYR A 77 4.83 10.76 -0.18
CA TYR A 77 3.66 10.07 0.35
C TYR A 77 3.93 9.53 1.76
N GLU A 78 2.86 9.20 2.45
CA GLU A 78 2.87 8.60 3.77
C GLU A 78 2.16 7.26 3.73
N VAL A 79 2.75 6.27 4.41
CA VAL A 79 2.10 5.01 4.76
C VAL A 79 1.93 5.03 6.28
N LYS A 80 0.72 4.81 6.76
CA LYS A 80 0.41 4.77 8.19
C LYS A 80 -0.08 3.38 8.56
N VAL A 81 0.58 2.74 9.53
CA VAL A 81 0.24 1.41 10.06
C VAL A 81 -0.18 1.59 11.52
N ASP A 82 -1.45 1.40 11.85
CA ASP A 82 -2.02 1.60 13.20
C ASP A 82 -1.61 2.90 13.89
N GLY A 83 -1.55 4.00 13.13
CA GLY A 83 -1.12 5.30 13.66
C GLY A 83 0.35 5.63 13.47
N LEU A 84 1.22 4.64 13.23
CA LEU A 84 2.64 4.85 12.96
C LEU A 84 2.84 5.29 11.50
N ALA A 85 3.35 6.50 11.31
CA ALA A 85 3.51 7.10 9.99
C ALA A 85 4.94 6.96 9.45
N PHE A 86 5.05 6.55 8.18
CA PHE A 86 6.29 6.40 7.44
C PHE A 86 6.23 7.22 6.15
N GLN A 87 7.05 8.26 6.07
CA GLN A 87 7.10 9.13 4.89
C GLN A 87 8.15 8.63 3.89
N ARG A 88 7.80 8.60 2.61
CA ARG A 88 8.66 8.13 1.52
C ARG A 88 8.50 9.05 0.31
N ALA A 89 9.43 8.94 -0.63
CA ALA A 89 9.30 9.52 -1.96
C ALA A 89 9.04 8.39 -2.97
N ALA A 90 8.07 8.58 -3.86
CA ALA A 90 7.77 7.60 -4.90
C ALA A 90 8.96 7.44 -5.84
N ARG A 91 9.34 6.19 -6.12
CA ARG A 91 10.50 5.84 -6.95
C ARG A 91 10.05 5.53 -8.36
N SER A 92 10.90 5.81 -9.35
CA SER A 92 10.62 5.43 -10.74
C SER A 92 10.74 3.92 -10.91
N THR A 93 9.80 3.33 -11.64
CA THR A 93 9.95 2.00 -12.25
C THR A 93 10.22 2.09 -13.74
N GLY A 94 10.12 3.28 -14.35
CA GLY A 94 10.39 3.53 -15.76
C GLY A 94 9.16 3.44 -16.68
N ALA A 95 8.10 2.73 -16.28
CA ALA A 95 6.84 2.65 -17.02
C ALA A 95 5.65 2.33 -16.11
N TRP A 96 4.43 2.72 -16.51
CA TRP A 96 3.16 2.40 -15.82
C TRP A 96 2.82 0.90 -15.80
N SER A 97 3.51 0.11 -16.62
CA SER A 97 3.36 -1.35 -16.67
C SER A 97 4.49 -2.12 -15.96
N ASP A 98 5.53 -1.44 -15.49
CA ASP A 98 6.66 -2.08 -14.80
C ASP A 98 6.46 -1.97 -13.28
N TYR A 99 5.96 -3.04 -12.68
CA TYR A 99 5.63 -3.08 -11.25
C TYR A 99 6.79 -3.63 -10.44
N ARG A 100 7.10 -2.97 -9.33
CA ARG A 100 8.16 -3.37 -8.41
C ARG A 100 7.70 -3.18 -6.98
N THR A 101 8.21 -4.03 -6.10
CA THR A 101 7.97 -3.91 -4.66
C THR A 101 9.04 -3.04 -4.03
N PHE A 102 8.61 -2.04 -3.27
CA PHE A 102 9.50 -1.16 -2.52
C PHE A 102 9.24 -1.25 -1.01
N PRO A 103 10.29 -1.42 -0.19
CA PRO A 103 10.12 -1.55 1.26
C PRO A 103 9.72 -0.20 1.89
N ILE A 104 8.87 -0.30 2.91
CA ILE A 104 8.44 0.81 3.75
C ILE A 104 9.12 0.67 5.10
N ALA A 105 8.74 -0.30 5.93
CA ALA A 105 9.30 -0.47 7.27
C ALA A 105 9.05 -1.90 7.76
N ASP A 106 9.80 -2.31 8.77
CA ASP A 106 9.44 -3.49 9.55
C ASP A 106 8.57 -3.06 10.73
N VAL A 107 7.52 -3.82 11.01
CA VAL A 107 6.56 -3.56 12.10
C VAL A 107 6.22 -4.87 12.81
N ASP A 108 5.99 -4.80 14.12
CA ASP A 108 5.44 -5.90 14.90
C ASP A 108 3.91 -5.84 14.84
N MET A 109 3.29 -6.92 14.40
CA MET A 109 1.84 -7.05 14.28
C MET A 109 1.36 -8.12 15.27
N GLY A 110 0.65 -7.68 16.31
CA GLY A 110 -0.05 -8.58 17.23
C GLY A 110 -1.31 -9.17 16.60
N PRO A 111 -2.03 -10.09 17.28
CA PRO A 111 -3.35 -10.49 16.85
C PRO A 111 -4.36 -9.36 17.02
N GLY A 112 -5.30 -9.24 16.08
CA GLY A 112 -6.37 -8.26 16.13
C GLY A 112 -6.62 -7.55 14.81
N VAL A 113 -7.47 -6.53 14.86
CA VAL A 113 -7.81 -5.71 13.69
C VAL A 113 -6.79 -4.60 13.54
N HIS A 114 -6.23 -4.49 12.34
CA HIS A 114 -5.22 -3.52 11.96
C HIS A 114 -5.68 -2.67 10.79
N THR A 115 -5.02 -1.53 10.65
CA THR A 115 -5.28 -0.54 9.60
C THR A 115 -4.00 -0.13 8.90
N ILE A 116 -4.04 -0.05 7.58
CA ILE A 116 -3.01 0.60 6.77
C ILE A 116 -3.67 1.67 5.90
N GLU A 117 -3.14 2.88 5.95
CA GLU A 117 -3.57 4.04 5.16
C GLU A 117 -2.40 4.53 4.30
N ILE A 118 -2.67 4.96 3.07
CA ILE A 118 -1.67 5.53 2.15
C ILE A 118 -2.24 6.80 1.53
N ARG A 119 -1.47 7.88 1.58
CA ARG A 119 -1.86 9.18 1.01
C ARG A 119 -0.67 9.99 0.49
N PRO A 120 -0.84 10.86 -0.52
CA PRO A 120 0.12 11.88 -0.87
C PRO A 120 0.33 12.88 0.29
N LEU A 121 1.54 13.40 0.44
CA LEU A 121 1.83 14.48 1.40
C LEU A 121 1.68 15.88 0.80
N ALA A 122 1.64 15.96 -0.52
CA ALA A 122 1.39 17.16 -1.31
C ALA A 122 0.65 16.75 -2.59
N THR A 123 0.04 17.71 -3.30
CA THR A 123 -0.54 17.47 -4.63
C THR A 123 0.52 16.88 -5.55
N PRO A 124 0.36 15.64 -6.05
CA PRO A 124 1.33 15.01 -6.92
C PRO A 124 1.60 15.83 -8.19
N ARG A 125 2.87 15.88 -8.62
CA ARG A 125 3.21 16.31 -9.98
C ARG A 125 3.06 15.10 -10.90
N GLY A 126 2.05 15.11 -11.76
CA GLY A 126 1.62 13.92 -12.49
C GLY A 126 0.76 13.02 -11.61
N ALA A 127 0.99 11.71 -11.62
CA ALA A 127 0.39 10.79 -10.67
C ALA A 127 1.38 10.40 -9.55
N LEU A 128 0.88 9.94 -8.39
CA LEU A 128 1.74 9.39 -7.35
C LEU A 128 2.41 8.08 -7.81
N PHE A 129 1.59 7.07 -8.16
CA PHE A 129 1.96 5.77 -8.73
C PHE A 129 0.67 5.01 -9.13
N ASP A 130 0.83 3.84 -9.76
CA ASP A 130 -0.20 2.80 -9.90
C ASP A 130 0.08 1.68 -8.89
N LEU A 131 -0.73 1.58 -7.83
CA LEU A 131 -0.51 0.65 -6.71
C LEU A 131 -1.35 -0.62 -6.84
N ARG A 132 -0.72 -1.80 -6.89
CA ARG A 132 -1.45 -3.08 -6.92
C ARG A 132 -1.77 -3.61 -5.53
N ALA A 133 -0.86 -3.45 -4.57
CA ALA A 133 -1.05 -3.98 -3.23
C ALA A 133 -0.08 -3.40 -2.19
N VAL A 134 -0.50 -3.49 -0.93
CA VAL A 134 0.40 -3.53 0.22
C VAL A 134 0.73 -4.99 0.53
N ILE A 135 2.01 -5.29 0.73
CA ILE A 135 2.51 -6.62 1.05
C ILE A 135 3.11 -6.58 2.45
N LEU A 136 2.71 -7.52 3.30
CA LEU A 136 3.34 -7.78 4.57
C LEU A 136 4.04 -9.13 4.45
N SER A 137 5.37 -9.13 4.42
CA SER A 137 6.17 -10.35 4.36
C SER A 137 6.70 -10.68 5.76
N PRO A 138 6.51 -11.90 6.28
CA PRO A 138 7.13 -12.30 7.54
C PRO A 138 8.64 -12.05 7.51
N VAL A 139 9.18 -11.48 8.58
CA VAL A 139 10.62 -11.40 8.80
C VAL A 139 11.01 -12.65 9.56
N GLU A 140 11.74 -13.57 8.93
CA GLU A 140 12.28 -14.73 9.63
C GLU A 140 13.19 -14.25 10.80
N PRO A 141 13.08 -14.90 11.98
CA PRO A 141 13.97 -14.64 13.12
C PRO A 141 15.46 -14.91 12.82
#